data_AF-A0A938G4G3-F1
#
_entry.id   AF-A0A938G4G3-F1
#
_cell.length_a   1.000
_cell.length_b   1.000
_cell.length_c   1.000
_cell.angle_alpha   90.00
_cell.angle_beta   90.00
_cell.angle_gamma   90.00
#
_symmetry.space_group_name_H-M   'P 1'
#
loop_
_entity.id
_entity.type
_entity.pdbx_description
1 polymer ?
#
loop_
_entity_poly.entity_id
_entity_poly.type
_entity_poly.pdbx_seq_one_letter_code
_entity_poly.pdbx_strand_id
1 'polypeptide(L)'
;MTQVMAHRGASKAEVENTTMAFARALAMGADAVELDVRLCASGELVVNHDPVLKDGRAIIKTEKKDLPSHIPTLGEAIDACGEMWVNIEIKNEAKELDFDPQENVTGRVVEFLRRRGSVDRWLISSFRRQTVDRVRELMPGLRTAWLVMTLDDAELEATAKELAGQGHTALHP
;
A
#
# COMPACT_ATOMS: atom_id res chain seq x y z
N MET A 1 -22.61 -5.50 -5.60
CA MET A 1 -22.56 -4.04 -5.72
C MET A 1 -21.14 -3.68 -6.13
N THR A 2 -20.97 -2.81 -7.13
CA THR A 2 -19.65 -2.35 -7.57
C THR A 2 -19.15 -1.29 -6.58
N GLN A 3 -17.89 -1.38 -6.17
CA GLN A 3 -17.23 -0.37 -5.33
C GLN A 3 -16.22 0.44 -6.16
N VAL A 4 -15.98 1.68 -5.76
CA VAL A 4 -15.04 2.61 -6.38
C VAL A 4 -13.85 2.85 -5.45
N MET A 5 -12.66 2.49 -5.92
CA MET A 5 -11.40 2.75 -5.22
C MET A 5 -10.65 3.90 -5.87
N ALA A 6 -10.32 4.93 -5.09
CA ALA A 6 -9.55 6.07 -5.54
C ALA A 6 -8.04 5.76 -5.49
N HIS A 7 -7.45 5.51 -6.67
CA HIS A 7 -6.03 5.19 -6.84
C HIS A 7 -5.15 6.38 -6.46
N ARG A 8 -4.35 6.20 -5.39
CA ARG A 8 -3.54 7.24 -4.73
C ARG A 8 -4.37 8.44 -4.26
N GLY A 9 -5.61 8.20 -3.84
CA GLY A 9 -6.61 9.22 -3.54
C GLY A 9 -7.22 9.85 -4.80
N ALA A 10 -7.77 11.07 -4.68
CA ALA A 10 -8.31 11.81 -5.82
C ALA A 10 -7.18 12.43 -6.69
N SER A 11 -6.26 11.59 -7.17
CA SER A 11 -4.99 11.94 -7.84
C SER A 11 -5.13 12.75 -9.14
N LYS A 12 -6.34 12.81 -9.72
CA LYS A 12 -6.64 13.71 -10.85
C LYS A 12 -7.01 15.13 -10.41
N ALA A 13 -7.45 15.31 -9.17
CA ALA A 13 -7.89 16.58 -8.61
C ALA A 13 -6.87 17.19 -7.64
N GLU A 14 -6.07 16.36 -6.98
CA GLU A 14 -5.07 16.74 -5.99
C GLU A 14 -3.74 16.03 -6.29
N VAL A 15 -2.66 16.43 -5.61
CA VAL A 15 -1.39 15.69 -5.67
C VAL A 15 -1.62 14.29 -5.08
N GLU A 16 -1.32 13.26 -5.88
CA GLU A 16 -1.45 11.85 -5.46
C GLU A 16 -0.76 11.56 -4.13
N ASN A 17 -1.24 10.54 -3.40
CA ASN A 17 -0.62 10.06 -2.16
C ASN A 17 -0.49 11.12 -1.04
N THR A 18 -1.31 12.18 -1.08
CA THR A 18 -1.36 13.21 -0.03
C THR A 18 -2.63 13.11 0.81
N THR A 19 -2.59 13.64 2.03
CA THR A 19 -3.78 13.75 2.89
C THR A 19 -4.91 14.55 2.20
N MET A 20 -4.57 15.54 1.39
CA MET A 20 -5.55 16.29 0.59
C MET A 20 -6.23 15.40 -0.46
N ALA A 21 -5.48 14.56 -1.18
CA ALA A 21 -6.05 13.62 -2.14
C ALA A 21 -6.97 12.59 -1.49
N PHE A 22 -6.62 12.10 -0.29
CA PHE A 22 -7.44 11.14 0.45
C PHE A 22 -8.71 11.78 1.01
N ALA A 23 -8.62 12.96 1.61
CA ALA A 23 -9.78 13.71 2.08
C ALA A 23 -10.71 14.10 0.91
N ARG A 24 -10.15 14.44 -0.26
CA ARG A 24 -10.91 14.72 -1.47
C ARG A 24 -11.61 13.49 -2.01
N ALA A 25 -10.98 12.31 -1.98
CA ALA A 25 -11.62 11.05 -2.38
C ALA A 25 -12.83 10.73 -1.48
N LEU A 26 -12.70 10.92 -0.17
CA LEU A 26 -13.80 10.77 0.78
C LEU A 26 -14.96 11.72 0.45
N ALA A 27 -14.66 13.00 0.23
CA ALA A 27 -15.66 14.02 -0.10
C ALA A 27 -16.38 13.75 -1.44
N MET A 28 -15.72 13.02 -2.36
CA MET A 28 -16.30 12.59 -3.64
C MET A 28 -17.11 11.29 -3.52
N GLY A 29 -17.17 10.66 -2.33
CA GLY A 29 -17.94 9.45 -2.08
C GLY A 29 -17.27 8.17 -2.59
N ALA A 30 -15.95 8.11 -2.64
CA ALA A 30 -15.25 6.85 -2.91
C ALA A 30 -15.52 5.84 -1.78
N ASP A 31 -15.64 4.55 -2.12
CA ASP A 31 -15.79 3.48 -1.12
C ASP A 31 -14.44 3.15 -0.47
N ALA A 32 -13.37 3.35 -1.23
CA ALA A 32 -12.02 2.96 -0.87
C ALA A 32 -10.95 3.91 -1.42
N VAL A 33 -9.76 3.82 -0.84
CA VAL A 33 -8.55 4.48 -1.34
C VAL A 33 -7.45 3.44 -1.47
N GLU A 34 -6.63 3.58 -2.50
CA GLU A 34 -5.34 2.91 -2.60
C GLU A 34 -4.22 3.93 -2.29
N LEU A 35 -3.15 3.47 -1.64
CA LEU A 35 -1.96 4.27 -1.36
C LEU A 35 -0.68 3.41 -1.37
N ASP A 36 0.47 4.06 -1.59
CA ASP A 36 1.78 3.43 -1.69
C ASP A 36 2.66 3.70 -0.46
N VAL A 37 3.14 2.65 0.22
CA VAL A 37 3.98 2.79 1.43
C VAL A 37 5.44 2.47 1.15
N ARG A 38 6.31 3.33 1.68
CA ARG A 38 7.78 3.19 1.70
C ARG A 38 8.35 3.52 3.09
N LEU A 39 9.59 3.14 3.34
CA LEU A 39 10.33 3.47 4.57
C LEU A 39 11.29 4.64 4.32
N CYS A 40 11.29 5.64 5.19
CA CYS A 40 12.26 6.74 5.14
C CYS A 40 13.45 6.50 6.10
N ALA A 41 14.50 7.33 6.01
CA ALA A 41 15.76 7.09 6.74
C ALA A 41 15.62 7.14 8.27
N SER A 42 14.65 7.91 8.77
CA SER A 42 14.36 8.02 10.21
C SER A 42 13.51 6.85 10.74
N GLY A 43 13.08 5.93 9.87
CA GLY A 43 12.39 4.68 10.23
C GLY A 43 10.86 4.75 10.23
N GLU A 44 10.28 5.91 9.89
CA GLU A 44 8.84 6.07 9.68
C GLU A 44 8.41 5.52 8.32
N LEU A 45 7.21 4.93 8.31
CA LEU A 45 6.49 4.58 7.09
C LEU A 45 5.88 5.86 6.50
N VAL A 46 6.19 6.14 5.24
CA VAL A 46 5.72 7.31 4.49
C VAL A 46 4.97 6.89 3.25
N VAL A 47 4.12 7.77 2.73
CA VAL A 47 3.25 7.49 1.59
C VAL A 47 3.75 8.22 0.35
N ASN A 48 4.29 7.46 -0.62
CA ASN A 48 4.78 7.98 -1.89
C ASN A 48 5.00 6.82 -2.88
N HIS A 49 4.59 7.01 -4.14
CA HIS A 49 4.71 5.96 -5.14
C HIS A 49 6.15 5.65 -5.51
N ASP A 50 6.97 6.64 -5.87
CA ASP A 50 8.34 6.41 -6.36
C ASP A 50 9.36 6.33 -5.21
N PRO A 51 10.45 5.55 -5.34
CA PRO A 51 11.50 5.47 -4.31
C PRO A 51 12.38 6.74 -4.25
N VAL A 52 12.32 7.56 -5.30
CA VAL A 52 13.15 8.76 -5.48
C VAL A 52 12.24 9.95 -5.74
N LEU A 53 12.47 11.04 -5.00
CA LEU A 53 11.76 12.29 -5.17
C LEU A 53 12.13 12.97 -6.48
N LYS A 54 11.30 13.91 -6.93
CA LYS A 54 11.56 14.70 -8.15
C LYS A 54 12.86 15.51 -8.09
N ASP A 55 13.36 15.81 -6.89
CA ASP A 55 14.64 16.48 -6.67
C ASP A 55 15.85 15.53 -6.57
N GLY A 56 15.65 14.23 -6.82
CA GLY A 56 16.69 13.21 -6.88
C GLY A 56 17.03 12.55 -5.54
N ARG A 57 16.43 12.98 -4.43
CA ARG A 57 16.65 12.34 -3.13
C ARG A 57 15.92 11.02 -3.02
N ALA A 58 16.61 9.97 -2.56
CA ALA A 58 15.97 8.69 -2.26
C ALA A 58 15.25 8.74 -0.91
N ILE A 59 14.00 8.27 -0.85
CA ILE A 59 13.18 8.29 0.38
C ILE A 59 13.86 7.52 1.50
N ILE A 60 14.40 6.32 1.21
CA ILE A 60 15.11 5.48 2.18
C ILE A 60 16.39 6.13 2.75
N LYS A 61 16.88 7.22 2.14
CA LYS A 61 18.06 7.98 2.57
C LYS A 61 17.73 9.38 3.10
N THR A 62 16.46 9.72 3.20
CA THR A 62 16.00 11.05 3.64
C THR A 62 15.14 10.93 4.90
N GLU A 63 15.41 11.71 5.94
CA GLU A 63 14.59 11.72 7.15
C GLU A 63 13.23 12.34 6.90
N LYS A 64 12.18 11.93 7.64
CA LYS A 64 10.81 12.45 7.47
C LYS A 64 10.73 13.98 7.56
N LYS A 65 11.54 14.58 8.43
CA LYS A 65 11.60 16.05 8.62
C LYS A 65 12.14 16.79 7.39
N ASP A 66 12.95 16.11 6.57
CA ASP A 66 13.59 16.68 5.38
C ASP A 66 12.82 16.33 4.09
N LEU A 67 11.88 15.38 4.13
CA LEU A 67 10.96 15.11 3.03
C LEU A 67 10.04 16.31 2.78
N PRO A 68 9.58 16.52 1.52
CA PRO A 68 8.55 17.50 1.22
C PRO A 68 7.34 17.36 2.17
N SER A 69 6.83 18.49 2.67
CA SER A 69 5.76 18.50 3.68
C SER A 69 4.46 17.84 3.25
N HIS A 70 4.23 17.69 1.94
CA HIS A 70 3.06 17.01 1.39
C HIS A 70 3.15 15.49 1.45
N ILE A 71 4.33 14.89 1.68
CA ILE A 71 4.50 13.44 1.83
C ILE A 71 4.10 13.07 3.27
N PRO A 72 2.96 12.43 3.49
CA PRO A 72 2.51 12.09 4.83
C PRO A 72 3.19 10.82 5.33
N THR A 73 3.20 10.64 6.65
CA THR A 73 3.37 9.33 7.26
C THR A 73 2.16 8.45 6.96
N LEU A 74 2.32 7.13 7.08
CA LEU A 74 1.21 6.18 6.93
C LEU A 74 0.06 6.48 7.93
N GLY A 75 0.38 6.95 9.13
CA GLY A 75 -0.61 7.37 10.12
C GLY A 75 -1.45 8.54 9.64
N GLU A 76 -0.81 9.63 9.21
CA GLU A 76 -1.49 10.82 8.69
C GLU A 76 -2.34 10.49 7.45
N ALA A 77 -1.85 9.62 6.57
CA ALA A 77 -2.59 9.17 5.40
C ALA A 77 -3.87 8.41 5.77
N ILE A 78 -3.77 7.42 6.68
CA ILE A 78 -4.92 6.62 7.11
C ILE A 78 -5.95 7.47 7.85
N ASP A 79 -5.51 8.45 8.65
CA ASP A 79 -6.42 9.41 9.29
C ASP A 79 -7.19 10.23 8.24
N ALA A 80 -6.51 10.68 7.19
CA ALA A 80 -7.13 11.44 6.11
C ALA A 80 -8.12 10.61 5.25
N CYS A 81 -8.00 9.28 5.23
CA CYS A 81 -8.94 8.39 4.55
C CYS A 81 -10.31 8.28 5.26
N GLY A 82 -10.48 8.81 6.47
CA GLY A 82 -11.77 8.79 7.18
C GLY A 82 -12.31 7.38 7.41
N GLU A 83 -13.51 7.07 6.92
CA GLU A 83 -14.17 5.77 7.09
C GLU A 83 -13.94 4.79 5.92
N MET A 84 -13.38 5.24 4.80
CA MET A 84 -13.13 4.37 3.63
C MET A 84 -12.21 3.22 4.00
N TRP A 85 -12.42 2.03 3.43
CA TRP A 85 -11.42 0.97 3.53
C TRP A 85 -10.21 1.31 2.65
N VAL A 86 -9.03 0.81 3.02
CA VAL A 86 -7.76 1.23 2.41
C VAL A 86 -7.00 0.03 1.88
N ASN A 87 -6.64 0.09 0.60
CA ASN A 87 -5.61 -0.76 0.01
C ASN A 87 -4.24 -0.12 0.21
N ILE A 88 -3.34 -0.81 0.88
CA ILE A 88 -2.01 -0.33 1.21
C ILE A 88 -1.01 -1.15 0.40
N GLU A 89 -0.47 -0.58 -0.66
CA GLU A 89 0.61 -1.19 -1.44
C GLU A 89 1.93 -1.07 -0.68
N ILE A 90 2.55 -2.21 -0.38
CA ILE A 90 3.93 -2.24 0.09
C ILE A 90 4.84 -2.29 -1.14
N LYS A 91 5.53 -1.18 -1.41
CA LYS A 91 6.54 -1.11 -2.47
C LYS A 91 7.78 -1.90 -2.06
N ASN A 92 8.02 -3.03 -2.73
CA ASN A 92 9.17 -3.90 -2.45
C ASN A 92 9.63 -4.67 -3.70
N GLU A 93 9.73 -3.97 -4.83
CA GLU A 93 10.18 -4.58 -6.10
C GLU A 93 11.72 -4.66 -6.16
N ALA A 94 12.25 -5.80 -6.62
CA ALA A 94 13.70 -6.08 -6.66
C ALA A 94 14.55 -5.08 -7.48
N LYS A 95 13.90 -4.32 -8.38
CA LYS A 95 14.54 -3.30 -9.22
C LYS A 95 14.64 -1.93 -8.55
N GLU A 96 13.94 -1.72 -7.44
CA GLU A 96 13.88 -0.42 -6.77
C GLU A 96 15.04 -0.24 -5.78
N LEU A 97 15.42 1.02 -5.55
CA LEU A 97 16.57 1.38 -4.71
C LEU A 97 16.39 1.02 -3.22
N ASP A 98 15.15 0.90 -2.78
CA ASP A 98 14.73 0.58 -1.42
C ASP A 98 14.23 -0.87 -1.28
N PHE A 99 14.59 -1.75 -2.22
CA PHE A 99 14.28 -3.18 -2.15
C PHE A 99 14.75 -3.78 -0.82
N ASP A 100 13.83 -4.47 -0.15
CA ASP A 100 14.01 -5.09 1.15
C ASP A 100 13.79 -6.61 1.05
N PRO A 101 14.83 -7.39 0.73
CA PRO A 101 14.73 -8.84 0.62
C PRO A 101 14.43 -9.53 1.96
N GLN A 102 14.61 -8.84 3.09
CA GLN A 102 14.35 -9.35 4.43
C GLN A 102 12.92 -9.07 4.93
N GLU A 103 12.11 -8.35 4.15
CA GLU A 103 10.72 -8.01 4.51
C GLU A 103 10.58 -7.26 5.85
N ASN A 104 11.59 -6.47 6.22
CA ASN A 104 11.56 -5.59 7.39
C ASN A 104 10.46 -4.54 7.28
N VAL A 105 10.29 -3.91 6.10
CA VAL A 105 9.22 -2.94 5.83
C VAL A 105 7.85 -3.61 6.02
N THR A 106 7.68 -4.82 5.51
CA THR A 106 6.48 -5.64 5.68
C THR A 106 6.17 -5.88 7.15
N GLY A 107 7.17 -6.26 7.95
CA GLY A 107 7.02 -6.41 9.40
C GLY A 107 6.55 -5.13 10.09
N ARG A 108 7.12 -3.97 9.72
CA ARG A 108 6.75 -2.66 10.26
C ARG A 108 5.31 -2.27 9.91
N VAL A 109 4.88 -2.50 8.66
CA VAL A 109 3.50 -2.23 8.22
C VAL A 109 2.51 -3.09 8.98
N VAL A 110 2.78 -4.40 9.11
CA VAL A 110 1.89 -5.30 9.87
C VAL A 110 1.83 -4.92 11.35
N GLU A 111 2.97 -4.55 11.96
CA GLU A 111 2.97 -4.08 13.34
C GLU A 111 2.19 -2.78 13.51
N PHE A 112 2.37 -1.83 12.60
CA PHE A 112 1.62 -0.57 12.57
C PHE A 112 0.10 -0.84 12.52
N LEU A 113 -0.36 -1.71 11.61
CA LEU A 113 -1.79 -2.03 11.46
C LEU A 113 -2.34 -2.82 12.65
N ARG A 114 -1.54 -3.73 13.22
CA ARG A 114 -1.91 -4.44 14.45
C ARG A 114 -2.19 -3.47 15.59
N ARG A 115 -1.39 -2.40 15.73
CA ARG A 115 -1.59 -1.36 16.74
C ARG A 115 -2.78 -0.44 16.42
N ARG A 116 -3.10 -0.24 15.14
CA ARG A 116 -4.22 0.60 14.69
C ARG A 116 -5.59 -0.04 14.92
N GLY A 117 -5.68 -1.36 14.90
CA GLY A 117 -6.94 -2.11 15.03
C GLY A 117 -7.70 -2.23 13.69
N SER A 118 -8.94 -2.74 13.75
CA SER A 118 -9.87 -2.83 12.61
C SER A 118 -9.34 -3.55 11.37
N VAL A 119 -8.94 -4.81 11.53
CA VAL A 119 -8.32 -5.66 10.48
C VAL A 119 -9.13 -5.66 9.18
N ASP A 120 -10.46 -5.64 9.26
CA ASP A 120 -11.35 -5.70 8.10
C ASP A 120 -11.28 -4.44 7.22
N ARG A 121 -10.80 -3.31 7.74
CA ARG A 121 -10.66 -2.05 6.99
C ARG A 121 -9.47 -2.07 6.03
N TRP A 122 -8.54 -3.00 6.19
CA TRP A 122 -7.26 -3.00 5.50
C TRP A 122 -7.19 -4.11 4.46
N LEU A 123 -6.62 -3.79 3.30
CA LEU A 123 -6.13 -4.71 2.30
C LEU A 123 -4.64 -4.39 2.09
N ILE A 124 -3.76 -5.39 2.12
CA ILE A 124 -2.35 -5.19 1.77
C ILE A 124 -2.09 -5.73 0.37
N SER A 125 -1.52 -4.91 -0.49
CA SER A 125 -1.11 -5.31 -1.83
C SER A 125 0.39 -5.20 -2.04
N SER A 126 0.92 -5.96 -2.99
CA SER A 126 2.29 -5.77 -3.52
C SER A 126 2.44 -6.50 -4.85
N PHE A 127 3.31 -5.99 -5.72
CA PHE A 127 3.75 -6.71 -6.93
C PHE A 127 4.65 -7.91 -6.60
N ARG A 128 5.26 -7.92 -5.42
CA ARG A 128 6.12 -9.02 -4.96
C ARG A 128 5.30 -10.05 -4.18
N ARG A 129 5.15 -11.26 -4.74
CA ARG A 129 4.41 -12.36 -4.10
C ARG A 129 4.94 -12.69 -2.70
N GLN A 130 6.26 -12.71 -2.52
CA GLN A 130 6.86 -12.99 -1.21
C GLN A 130 6.47 -11.97 -0.13
N THR A 131 6.26 -10.70 -0.51
CA THR A 131 5.78 -9.66 0.42
C THR A 131 4.35 -9.95 0.86
N VAL A 132 3.48 -10.36 -0.08
CA VAL A 132 2.09 -10.76 0.20
C VAL A 132 2.01 -12.01 1.09
N ASP A 133 2.83 -13.02 0.79
CA ASP A 133 2.93 -14.25 1.60
C ASP A 133 3.40 -13.91 3.03
N ARG A 134 4.41 -13.04 3.15
CA ARG A 134 4.93 -12.62 4.45
C ARG A 134 3.89 -11.89 5.31
N VAL A 135 3.02 -11.09 4.70
CA VAL A 135 1.90 -10.45 5.42
C VAL A 135 0.95 -11.51 5.99
N ARG A 136 0.60 -12.52 5.19
CA ARG A 136 -0.26 -13.64 5.60
C ARG A 136 0.34 -14.41 6.78
N GLU A 137 1.65 -14.68 6.75
CA GLU A 137 2.36 -15.33 7.86
C GLU A 137 2.31 -14.51 9.15
N LEU A 138 2.56 -13.20 9.05
CA LEU A 138 2.64 -12.31 10.21
C LEU A 138 1.26 -11.98 10.81
N MET A 139 0.22 -11.94 9.98
CA MET A 139 -1.14 -11.62 10.41
C MET A 139 -2.19 -12.35 9.55
N PRO A 140 -2.50 -13.63 9.86
CA PRO A 140 -3.36 -14.47 9.04
C PRO A 140 -4.80 -13.98 8.81
N GLY A 141 -5.29 -12.99 9.57
CA GLY A 141 -6.60 -12.38 9.36
C GLY A 141 -6.60 -11.15 8.44
N LEU A 142 -5.43 -10.60 8.11
CA LEU A 142 -5.33 -9.39 7.29
C LEU A 142 -5.62 -9.75 5.82
N ARG A 143 -6.46 -8.96 5.14
CA ARG A 143 -6.75 -9.21 3.72
C ARG A 143 -5.51 -8.88 2.90
N THR A 144 -5.25 -9.67 1.86
CA THR A 144 -4.09 -9.46 0.99
C THR A 144 -4.44 -9.60 -0.48
N ALA A 145 -3.77 -8.82 -1.32
CA ALA A 145 -3.86 -8.88 -2.78
C ALA A 145 -2.47 -9.04 -3.41
N TRP A 146 -2.32 -9.96 -4.37
CA TRP A 146 -1.13 -9.97 -5.22
C TRP A 146 -1.39 -9.09 -6.46
N LEU A 147 -0.50 -8.13 -6.72
CA LEU A 147 -0.54 -7.28 -7.91
C LEU A 147 0.23 -7.93 -9.05
N VAL A 148 -0.37 -7.95 -10.25
CA VAL A 148 0.25 -8.50 -11.46
C VAL A 148 0.10 -7.52 -12.60
N MET A 149 1.17 -7.26 -13.37
CA MET A 149 1.08 -6.37 -14.54
C MET A 149 0.29 -7.01 -15.68
N THR A 150 0.45 -8.32 -15.83
CA THR A 150 -0.19 -9.15 -16.83
C THR A 150 -0.33 -10.55 -16.25
N LEU A 151 -1.48 -11.17 -16.42
CA LEU A 151 -1.68 -12.59 -16.19
C LEU A 151 -2.50 -13.12 -17.35
N ASP A 152 -2.04 -14.21 -17.95
CA ASP A 152 -2.76 -14.82 -19.06
C ASP A 152 -4.10 -15.37 -18.58
N ASP A 153 -5.16 -15.17 -19.37
CA ASP A 153 -6.51 -15.66 -19.05
C ASP A 153 -6.55 -17.18 -18.80
N ALA A 154 -5.65 -17.92 -19.46
CA ALA A 154 -5.49 -19.36 -19.28
C ALA A 154 -4.95 -19.75 -17.90
N GLU A 155 -4.18 -18.87 -17.26
CA GLU A 155 -3.56 -19.08 -15.95
C GLU A 155 -4.39 -18.47 -14.81
N LEU A 156 -5.17 -17.43 -15.10
CA LEU A 156 -5.96 -16.64 -14.13
C LEU A 156 -6.73 -17.50 -13.12
N GLU A 157 -7.53 -18.45 -13.60
CA GLU A 157 -8.38 -19.29 -12.75
C GLU A 157 -7.55 -20.21 -11.84
N ALA A 158 -6.45 -20.77 -12.36
CA ALA A 158 -5.57 -21.64 -11.59
C ALA A 158 -4.82 -20.85 -10.52
N THR A 159 -4.28 -19.68 -10.88
CA THR A 159 -3.61 -18.77 -9.96
C THR A 159 -4.55 -18.26 -8.88
N ALA A 160 -5.77 -17.86 -9.24
CA ALA A 160 -6.78 -17.41 -8.27
C ALA A 160 -7.13 -18.50 -7.26
N LYS A 161 -7.30 -19.75 -7.71
CA LYS A 161 -7.54 -20.91 -6.83
C LYS A 161 -6.37 -21.19 -5.91
N GLU A 162 -5.14 -21.13 -6.42
CA GLU A 162 -3.93 -21.30 -5.62
C GLU A 162 -3.83 -20.25 -4.51
N LEU A 163 -3.99 -18.97 -4.88
CA LEU A 163 -3.99 -17.84 -3.94
C LEU A 163 -5.07 -17.97 -2.86
N ALA A 164 -6.29 -18.32 -3.27
CA ALA A 164 -7.39 -18.53 -2.34
C ALA A 164 -7.11 -19.70 -1.39
N GLY A 165 -6.51 -20.80 -1.88
CA GLY A 165 -6.07 -21.94 -1.08
C GLY A 165 -4.98 -21.59 -0.06
N GLN A 166 -4.16 -20.57 -0.35
CA GLN A 166 -3.16 -20.01 0.56
C GLN A 166 -3.72 -18.89 1.47
N GLY A 167 -5.01 -18.60 1.37
CA GLY A 167 -5.71 -17.63 2.21
C GLY A 167 -5.63 -16.18 1.73
N HIS A 168 -5.11 -15.92 0.53
CA HIS A 168 -5.13 -14.57 -0.04
C HIS A 168 -6.53 -14.18 -0.52
N THR A 169 -6.83 -12.89 -0.47
CA THR A 169 -8.18 -12.36 -0.68
C THR A 169 -8.43 -11.95 -2.13
N ALA A 170 -7.40 -11.45 -2.81
CA ALA A 170 -7.55 -10.91 -4.15
C ALA A 170 -6.30 -11.14 -5.02
N LEU A 171 -6.54 -11.11 -6.31
CA LEU A 171 -5.55 -10.93 -7.36
C LEU A 171 -5.96 -9.66 -8.10
N HIS A 172 -5.05 -8.70 -8.19
CA HIS A 172 -5.36 -7.37 -8.70
C HIS A 172 -4.46 -7.09 -9.92
N PRO A 173 -5.02 -7.04 -11.14
CA PRO A 173 -4.28 -6.61 -12.32
C PRO A 173 -4.02 -5.08 -12.32
#